data_AF-A0A9N8LCU1-F1
#
_entry.id   AF-A0A9N8LCU1-F1
#
_cell.length_a   1.000
_cell.length_b   1.000
_cell.length_c   1.000
_cell.angle_alpha   90.00
_cell.angle_beta   90.00
_cell.angle_gamma   90.00
#
_symmetry.space_group_name_H-M   'P 1'
#
loop_
_entity.id
_entity.type
_entity.pdbx_description
1 polymer ?
#
loop_
_entity_poly.entity_id
_entity_poly.type
_entity_poly.pdbx_seq_one_letter_code
_entity_poly.pdbx_strand_id
1 'polypeptide(L)'
;MRLSLSLLLAAAALTYSSAASPPNPVPPVAPTTPSQSTGIERAGPEAQKQCAWLAANFASKSSQPINNTFTEYYPEGSNPSLELLVARYPEGTLPSNFLPDLQQTLSSSGPDIDISADGGYGKAGGRTGSHGPLGSLPAFCRFGGNLPTSALTAVFFEVWLPLASDPSIPLAALNSSDYPTDSTPIVLGTDGTIVKGPPSLLHQQSGGTLSAAQSSTPATIGTASAPLLSVHAAAPDNLKPVPRTPISRRLLKHYKRHKVHNHKHHKHHKHHKQHRDHHSAEGISGDDVFGTAPDFDGWNGRLLFIGNGGQRGFVPLTDLKQAMSRHRFAVAGSNAGHFSAPADTKWALGPQGADAARDWSSRAVHVARQASLEVIDLFYGSTA
;
A
#
# COMPACT_ATOMS: atom_id res chain seq x y z
N MET A 1 -82.62 28.03 -6.63
CA MET A 1 -82.14 29.36 -7.04
C MET A 1 -80.84 29.17 -7.81
N ARG A 2 -80.81 29.59 -9.09
CA ARG A 2 -79.61 29.61 -9.92
C ARG A 2 -78.71 30.76 -9.45
N LEU A 3 -77.39 30.61 -9.48
CA LEU A 3 -76.49 31.71 -9.81
C LEU A 3 -75.16 31.17 -10.36
N SER A 4 -74.81 31.69 -11.54
CA SER A 4 -73.60 31.46 -12.32
C SER A 4 -72.57 32.57 -12.03
N LEU A 5 -71.27 32.30 -12.22
CA LEU A 5 -70.19 33.21 -12.70
C LEU A 5 -68.84 32.58 -12.30
N SER A 6 -67.71 32.68 -13.02
CA SER A 6 -67.34 32.89 -14.41
C SER A 6 -65.82 32.63 -14.46
N LEU A 7 -65.37 32.00 -15.54
CA LEU A 7 -63.98 31.66 -15.83
C LEU A 7 -63.29 32.86 -16.53
N LEU A 8 -62.03 33.17 -16.20
CA LEU A 8 -61.20 34.13 -16.94
C LEU A 8 -59.87 33.48 -17.33
N LEU A 9 -59.72 33.31 -18.65
CA LEU A 9 -58.51 32.94 -19.38
C LEU A 9 -57.56 34.14 -19.48
N ALA A 10 -56.25 33.90 -19.43
CA ALA A 10 -55.24 34.81 -19.96
C ALA A 10 -54.45 34.10 -21.06
N ALA A 11 -54.51 34.67 -22.26
CA ALA A 11 -53.78 34.29 -23.45
C ALA A 11 -52.52 35.17 -23.60
N ALA A 12 -51.43 34.59 -24.10
CA ALA A 12 -50.33 35.35 -24.69
C ALA A 12 -49.88 34.65 -25.97
N ALA A 13 -49.79 35.46 -27.03
CA ALA A 13 -49.72 35.07 -28.43
C ALA A 13 -48.32 34.65 -28.90
N LEU A 14 -48.30 33.75 -29.88
CA LEU A 14 -47.17 33.38 -30.73
C LEU A 14 -46.96 34.42 -31.83
N THR A 15 -45.70 34.75 -32.13
CA THR A 15 -45.28 35.29 -33.43
C THR A 15 -44.23 34.36 -34.03
N TYR A 16 -44.57 33.76 -35.18
CA TYR A 16 -43.68 32.98 -36.03
C TYR A 16 -42.99 33.92 -37.03
N SER A 17 -41.70 33.70 -37.28
CA SER A 17 -41.01 34.19 -38.49
C SER A 17 -40.15 33.08 -39.09
N SER A 18 -40.02 33.12 -40.41
CA SER A 18 -39.78 31.99 -41.31
C SER A 18 -38.30 31.64 -41.54
N ALA A 19 -38.06 30.32 -41.56
CA ALA A 19 -37.02 29.52 -42.19
C ALA A 19 -35.78 30.16 -42.87
N ALA A 20 -34.61 29.69 -42.43
CA ALA A 20 -33.49 29.33 -43.29
C ALA A 20 -32.94 27.95 -42.84
N SER A 21 -32.76 27.02 -43.79
CA SER A 21 -32.35 25.64 -43.54
C SER A 21 -30.92 25.54 -42.98
N PRO A 22 -30.66 24.71 -41.97
CA PRO A 22 -29.32 24.54 -41.39
C PRO A 22 -28.43 23.63 -42.25
N PRO A 23 -27.09 23.83 -42.22
CA PRO A 23 -26.13 22.91 -42.80
C PRO A 23 -26.11 21.58 -42.03
N ASN A 24 -25.66 20.52 -42.72
CA ASN A 24 -25.62 19.12 -42.30
C ASN A 24 -25.32 18.87 -40.80
N PRO A 25 -25.95 17.85 -40.19
CA PRO A 25 -25.73 17.53 -38.78
C PRO A 25 -24.27 17.14 -38.52
N VAL A 26 -23.61 17.93 -37.69
CA VAL A 26 -22.44 17.51 -36.93
C VAL A 26 -22.87 16.30 -36.09
N PRO A 27 -22.14 15.16 -36.14
CA PRO A 27 -22.48 14.01 -35.30
C PRO A 27 -22.49 14.45 -33.83
N PRO A 28 -23.42 13.95 -33.00
CA PRO A 28 -23.45 14.31 -31.60
C PRO A 28 -22.11 13.94 -30.97
N VAL A 29 -21.40 14.98 -30.50
CA VAL A 29 -20.35 14.81 -29.51
C VAL A 29 -21.04 14.13 -28.33
N ALA A 30 -20.75 12.85 -28.14
CA ALA A 30 -21.22 12.12 -26.99
C ALA A 30 -20.85 12.95 -25.75
N PRO A 31 -21.75 13.10 -24.77
CA PRO A 31 -21.37 13.69 -23.50
C PRO A 31 -20.13 12.92 -23.03
N THR A 32 -19.00 13.63 -22.92
CA THR A 32 -17.81 13.10 -22.27
C THR A 32 -18.21 12.82 -20.84
N THR A 33 -18.64 11.59 -20.61
CA THR A 33 -18.71 10.98 -19.29
C THR A 33 -17.35 11.23 -18.65
N PRO A 34 -17.27 11.82 -17.44
CA PRO A 34 -16.03 11.84 -16.70
C PRO A 34 -15.52 10.40 -16.64
N SER A 35 -14.28 10.17 -17.08
CA SER A 35 -13.62 8.88 -16.97
C SER A 35 -13.77 8.37 -15.54
N GLN A 36 -14.66 7.40 -15.33
CA GLN A 36 -14.60 6.55 -14.15
C GLN A 36 -13.35 5.69 -14.32
N SER A 37 -12.48 5.71 -13.31
CA SER A 37 -11.12 5.14 -13.27
C SER A 37 -10.02 6.10 -13.72
N THR A 38 -9.46 6.84 -12.76
CA THR A 38 -8.02 7.08 -12.73
C THR A 38 -7.59 6.80 -11.29
N GLY A 39 -7.25 5.54 -11.00
CA GLY A 39 -6.56 5.22 -9.75
C GLY A 39 -5.38 6.14 -9.56
N ILE A 40 -5.13 6.60 -8.33
CA ILE A 40 -3.92 7.37 -8.07
C ILE A 40 -2.75 6.40 -8.01
N GLU A 41 -2.05 6.28 -9.13
CA GLU A 41 -0.97 5.31 -9.29
C GLU A 41 0.42 5.93 -9.23
N ARG A 42 0.55 7.27 -9.24
CA ARG A 42 1.84 7.97 -9.29
C ARG A 42 2.04 8.91 -8.10
N ALA A 43 3.29 9.02 -7.66
CA ALA A 43 3.73 9.93 -6.59
C ALA A 43 3.38 11.39 -6.92
N GLY A 44 3.00 12.16 -5.91
CA GLY A 44 2.75 13.59 -6.06
C GLY A 44 1.67 14.15 -5.14
N PRO A 45 1.32 15.44 -5.29
CA PRO A 45 0.35 16.12 -4.44
C PRO A 45 -1.03 15.46 -4.43
N GLU A 46 -1.46 14.90 -5.56
CA GLU A 46 -2.73 14.19 -5.70
C GLU A 46 -2.73 12.89 -4.91
N ALA A 47 -1.63 12.13 -4.93
CA ALA A 47 -1.46 10.94 -4.11
C ALA A 47 -1.41 11.25 -2.62
N GLN A 48 -0.76 12.35 -2.24
CA GLN A 48 -0.76 12.82 -0.86
C GLN A 48 -2.18 13.18 -0.39
N LYS A 49 -2.97 13.88 -1.21
CA LYS A 49 -4.38 14.21 -0.91
C LYS A 49 -5.23 12.95 -0.78
N GLN A 50 -5.07 11.99 -1.70
CA GLN A 50 -5.78 10.72 -1.67
C GLN A 50 -5.42 9.90 -0.43
N CYS A 51 -4.14 9.91 -0.05
CA CYS A 51 -3.68 9.29 1.18
C CYS A 51 -4.36 9.90 2.40
N ALA A 52 -4.31 11.23 2.56
CA ALA A 52 -4.98 11.93 3.66
C ALA A 52 -6.51 11.69 3.69
N TRP A 53 -7.14 11.53 2.53
CA TRP A 53 -8.56 11.25 2.41
C TRP A 53 -8.94 9.88 3.00
N LEU A 54 -8.08 8.86 2.87
CA LEU A 54 -8.37 7.52 3.37
C LEU A 54 -8.62 7.51 4.88
N ALA A 55 -7.77 8.14 5.70
CA ALA A 55 -7.93 8.16 7.16
C ALA A 55 -9.29 8.73 7.58
N ALA A 56 -9.75 9.79 6.91
CA ALA A 56 -11.00 10.47 7.23
C ALA A 56 -12.26 9.73 6.74
N ASN A 57 -12.15 8.91 5.69
CA ASN A 57 -13.33 8.36 5.00
C ASN A 57 -13.46 6.85 5.10
N PHE A 58 -12.35 6.12 5.31
CA PHE A 58 -12.33 4.66 5.29
C PHE A 58 -13.31 4.05 6.29
N ALA A 59 -13.38 4.59 7.52
CA ALA A 59 -14.26 4.03 8.56
C ALA A 59 -15.74 3.97 8.15
N SER A 60 -16.22 4.94 7.37
CA SER A 60 -17.60 4.96 6.86
C SER A 60 -17.85 3.99 5.69
N LYS A 61 -16.77 3.52 5.04
CA LYS A 61 -16.82 2.67 3.84
C LYS A 61 -16.41 1.23 4.12
N SER A 62 -15.75 0.98 5.24
CA SER A 62 -15.33 -0.33 5.70
C SER A 62 -16.54 -1.24 5.89
N SER A 63 -16.43 -2.50 5.47
CA SER A 63 -17.45 -3.52 5.80
C SER A 63 -17.38 -3.97 7.26
N GLN A 64 -16.28 -3.63 7.95
CA GLN A 64 -16.00 -3.99 9.33
C GLN A 64 -15.94 -2.74 10.21
N PRO A 65 -16.36 -2.81 11.48
CA PRO A 65 -16.12 -1.74 12.43
C PRO A 65 -14.61 -1.47 12.51
N ILE A 66 -14.23 -0.21 12.30
CA ILE A 66 -12.85 0.24 12.39
C ILE A 66 -12.82 1.59 13.10
N ASN A 67 -11.81 1.78 13.92
CA ASN A 67 -11.58 3.00 14.68
C ASN A 67 -10.09 3.35 14.71
N ASN A 68 -9.78 4.56 15.17
CA ASN A 68 -8.41 5.07 15.25
C ASN A 68 -7.65 4.94 13.91
N THR A 69 -8.31 5.29 12.82
CA THR A 69 -7.71 5.26 11.48
C THR A 69 -6.73 6.42 11.32
N PHE A 70 -5.61 6.16 10.67
CA PHE A 70 -4.61 7.18 10.36
C PHE A 70 -3.95 6.90 9.02
N THR A 71 -3.36 7.94 8.44
CA THR A 71 -2.60 7.86 7.20
C THR A 71 -1.37 8.73 7.26
N GLU A 72 -0.31 8.29 6.59
CA GLU A 72 0.90 9.07 6.39
C GLU A 72 1.42 8.85 4.96
N TYR A 73 1.66 9.94 4.25
CA TYR A 73 2.25 9.90 2.91
C TYR A 73 3.76 10.06 3.03
N TYR A 74 4.49 9.09 2.47
CA TYR A 74 5.94 9.16 2.36
C TYR A 74 6.33 9.47 0.91
N PRO A 75 7.06 10.56 0.66
CA PRO A 75 7.55 10.87 -0.68
C PRO A 75 8.58 9.84 -1.17
N GLU A 76 8.74 9.75 -2.48
CA GLU A 76 9.72 8.86 -3.10
C GLU A 76 11.12 9.20 -2.61
N GLY A 77 11.90 8.19 -2.21
CA GLY A 77 13.22 8.41 -1.62
C GLY A 77 13.22 8.40 -0.09
N SER A 78 12.07 8.42 0.58
CA SER A 78 11.99 8.22 2.03
C SER A 78 12.33 6.78 2.41
N ASN A 79 12.91 6.61 3.60
CA ASN A 79 13.16 5.29 4.19
C ASN A 79 13.03 5.36 5.72
N PRO A 80 11.83 5.61 6.26
CA PRO A 80 11.64 5.89 7.68
C PRO A 80 12.09 4.70 8.55
N SER A 81 12.74 4.98 9.69
CA SER A 81 13.10 3.95 10.66
C SER A 81 11.87 3.34 11.33
N LEU A 82 12.02 2.17 11.94
CA LEU A 82 10.94 1.57 12.70
C LEU A 82 10.50 2.46 13.87
N GLU A 83 11.44 3.10 14.56
CA GLU A 83 11.13 4.01 15.66
C GLU A 83 10.35 5.23 15.18
N LEU A 84 10.70 5.79 14.01
CA LEU A 84 9.94 6.89 13.42
C LEU A 84 8.53 6.45 13.04
N LEU A 85 8.37 5.30 12.38
CA LEU A 85 7.07 4.75 12.02
C LEU A 85 6.17 4.58 13.24
N VAL A 86 6.73 4.11 14.35
CA VAL A 86 5.98 3.88 15.60
C VAL A 86 5.71 5.15 16.38
N ALA A 87 6.65 6.09 16.41
CA ALA A 87 6.47 7.40 17.03
C ALA A 87 5.34 8.23 16.37
N ARG A 88 4.97 7.86 15.14
CA ARG A 88 3.85 8.46 14.39
C ARG A 88 2.50 7.82 14.68
N TYR A 89 2.43 6.76 15.47
CA TYR A 89 1.15 6.18 15.83
C TYR A 89 0.26 7.16 16.60
N PRO A 90 -1.04 7.22 16.28
CA PRO A 90 -2.02 7.92 17.08
C PRO A 90 -2.00 7.51 18.55
N GLU A 91 -2.36 8.43 19.44
CA GLU A 91 -2.65 8.11 20.83
C GLU A 91 -3.71 7.00 20.93
N GLY A 92 -3.53 6.07 21.86
CA GLY A 92 -4.42 4.91 22.02
C GLY A 92 -4.14 3.75 21.07
N THR A 93 -3.19 3.87 20.13
CA THR A 93 -2.74 2.73 19.32
C THR A 93 -1.95 1.73 20.16
N LEU A 94 -0.98 2.22 20.94
CA LEU A 94 -0.13 1.41 21.79
C LEU A 94 -0.66 1.44 23.24
N PRO A 95 -0.96 0.28 23.84
CA PRO A 95 -1.31 0.20 25.26
C PRO A 95 -0.16 0.67 26.15
N SER A 96 -0.47 1.44 27.21
CA SER A 96 0.56 1.95 28.14
C SER A 96 1.36 0.83 28.82
N ASN A 97 0.72 -0.31 29.08
CA ASN A 97 1.37 -1.50 29.64
C ASN A 97 2.30 -2.22 28.66
N PHE A 98 2.22 -1.92 27.35
CA PHE A 98 3.13 -2.46 26.34
C PHE A 98 4.36 -1.58 26.10
N LEU A 99 4.29 -0.27 26.41
CA LEU A 99 5.40 0.66 26.16
C LEU A 99 6.76 0.21 26.74
N PRO A 100 6.86 -0.42 27.92
CA PRO A 100 8.13 -0.94 28.42
C PRO A 100 8.76 -2.02 27.52
N ASP A 101 7.96 -2.79 26.80
CA ASP A 101 8.40 -3.88 25.92
C ASP A 101 8.60 -3.42 24.46
N LEU A 102 8.26 -2.16 24.14
CA LEU A 102 8.29 -1.65 22.77
C LEU A 102 9.68 -1.73 22.17
N GLN A 103 10.70 -1.23 22.87
CA GLN A 103 12.07 -1.20 22.36
C GLN A 103 12.60 -2.62 22.08
N GLN A 104 12.31 -3.56 22.99
CA GLN A 104 12.68 -4.96 22.80
C GLN A 104 11.93 -5.58 21.61
N THR A 105 10.65 -5.25 21.45
CA THR A 105 9.82 -5.72 20.34
C THR A 105 10.38 -5.22 19.01
N LEU A 106 10.70 -3.93 18.91
CA LEU A 106 11.31 -3.35 17.71
C LEU A 106 12.66 -3.97 17.39
N SER A 107 13.53 -4.13 18.39
CA SER A 107 14.84 -4.80 18.24
C SER A 107 14.72 -6.24 17.74
N SER A 108 13.64 -6.94 18.12
CA SER A 108 13.38 -8.33 17.71
C SER A 108 12.81 -8.48 16.30
N SER A 109 12.41 -7.38 15.66
CA SER A 109 11.91 -7.34 14.28
C SER A 109 13.02 -7.55 13.25
N GLY A 110 14.28 -7.59 13.71
CA GLY A 110 15.47 -7.57 12.87
C GLY A 110 16.07 -6.17 12.79
N PRO A 111 17.31 -6.05 12.30
CA PRO A 111 17.86 -4.75 11.97
C PRO A 111 16.97 -4.06 10.93
N ASP A 112 16.89 -2.74 11.01
CA ASP A 112 16.16 -1.98 9.99
C ASP A 112 16.74 -2.31 8.63
N ILE A 113 18.04 -2.57 8.48
CA ILE A 113 18.62 -3.15 7.25
C ILE A 113 19.57 -4.30 7.55
N ASP A 114 19.28 -5.49 7.00
CA ASP A 114 20.25 -6.57 6.88
C ASP A 114 20.68 -6.74 5.42
N ILE A 115 21.67 -5.98 4.95
CA ILE A 115 22.13 -6.05 3.55
C ILE A 115 22.49 -7.49 3.12
N SER A 116 22.93 -8.33 4.06
CA SER A 116 23.36 -9.70 3.78
C SER A 116 22.19 -10.68 3.64
N ALA A 117 21.18 -10.59 4.50
CA ALA A 117 19.96 -11.38 4.40
C ALA A 117 19.02 -10.84 3.32
N ASP A 118 19.10 -9.53 3.06
CA ASP A 118 18.11 -8.81 2.28
C ASP A 118 18.55 -8.50 0.84
N GLY A 119 19.73 -8.95 0.43
CA GLY A 119 20.25 -8.70 -0.92
C GLY A 119 20.27 -7.21 -1.29
N GLY A 120 20.45 -6.33 -0.31
CA GLY A 120 20.36 -4.88 -0.48
C GLY A 120 18.96 -4.38 -0.83
N TYR A 121 17.94 -4.74 -0.05
CA TYR A 121 16.62 -4.11 -0.20
C TYR A 121 16.75 -2.57 -0.07
N GLY A 122 15.98 -1.81 -0.85
CA GLY A 122 16.20 -0.37 -1.00
C GLY A 122 17.37 0.00 -1.91
N LYS A 123 18.31 -0.91 -2.22
CA LYS A 123 19.37 -0.74 -3.24
C LYS A 123 19.01 -1.33 -4.61
N ALA A 124 18.09 -2.29 -4.63
CA ALA A 124 17.78 -3.10 -5.81
C ALA A 124 16.81 -2.46 -6.84
N GLY A 125 16.31 -1.23 -6.63
CA GLY A 125 15.25 -0.65 -7.46
C GLY A 125 15.60 0.70 -8.08
N GLY A 126 15.24 0.92 -9.35
CA GLY A 126 15.32 2.16 -10.14
C GLY A 126 15.99 3.42 -9.54
N ARG A 127 15.29 4.55 -9.59
CA ARG A 127 15.82 5.88 -9.16
C ARG A 127 16.15 5.95 -7.67
N THR A 128 15.53 5.09 -6.87
CA THR A 128 15.61 5.04 -5.40
C THR A 128 16.78 4.21 -4.88
N GLY A 129 17.32 3.30 -5.70
CA GLY A 129 18.30 2.28 -5.33
C GLY A 129 19.63 2.85 -4.82
N SER A 130 20.04 3.98 -5.39
CA SER A 130 21.28 4.65 -4.99
C SER A 130 21.03 5.88 -4.11
N HIS A 131 19.78 6.14 -3.73
CA HIS A 131 19.41 7.30 -2.94
C HIS A 131 19.57 7.01 -1.45
N GLY A 132 20.60 7.61 -0.87
CA GLY A 132 20.98 7.42 0.53
C GLY A 132 21.86 6.18 0.79
N PRO A 133 22.54 6.17 1.94
CA PRO A 133 23.49 5.11 2.28
C PRO A 133 22.83 3.75 2.40
N LEU A 134 21.56 3.74 2.80
CA LEU A 134 20.75 2.55 3.05
C LEU A 134 19.80 2.20 1.89
N GLY A 135 19.83 2.98 0.81
CA GLY A 135 18.80 2.90 -0.23
C GLY A 135 17.47 3.50 0.25
N SER A 136 16.49 3.53 -0.64
CA SER A 136 15.21 4.18 -0.35
C SER A 136 13.99 3.44 -0.89
N LEU A 137 12.81 3.84 -0.43
CA LEU A 137 11.54 3.23 -0.81
C LEU A 137 10.87 4.03 -1.95
N PRO A 138 9.95 3.38 -2.70
CA PRO A 138 8.92 4.10 -3.46
C PRO A 138 8.26 5.21 -2.66
N ALA A 139 7.59 6.14 -3.32
CA ALA A 139 6.53 6.88 -2.63
C ALA A 139 5.43 5.90 -2.21
N PHE A 140 4.85 6.08 -1.02
CA PHE A 140 3.76 5.23 -0.59
C PHE A 140 2.80 5.95 0.35
N CYS A 141 1.53 5.54 0.30
CA CYS A 141 0.58 5.86 1.35
C CYS A 141 0.58 4.75 2.40
N ARG A 142 0.92 5.10 3.64
CA ARG A 142 0.73 4.25 4.81
C ARG A 142 -0.65 4.51 5.37
N PHE A 143 -1.42 3.45 5.59
CA PHE A 143 -2.70 3.48 6.28
C PHE A 143 -2.67 2.50 7.44
N GLY A 144 -3.28 2.85 8.57
CA GLY A 144 -3.52 1.91 9.65
C GLY A 144 -4.81 2.19 10.41
N GLY A 145 -5.22 1.22 11.22
CA GLY A 145 -6.41 1.34 12.06
C GLY A 145 -6.61 0.14 12.99
N ASN A 146 -7.57 0.28 13.89
CA ASN A 146 -7.95 -0.73 14.86
C ASN A 146 -9.27 -1.39 14.44
N LEU A 147 -9.29 -2.71 14.38
CA LEU A 147 -10.48 -3.52 14.12
C LEU A 147 -10.91 -4.20 15.44
N PRO A 148 -11.97 -3.72 16.12
CA PRO A 148 -12.50 -4.40 17.29
C PRO A 148 -12.98 -5.81 16.92
N THR A 149 -12.42 -6.83 17.56
CA THR A 149 -12.73 -8.24 17.28
C THR A 149 -13.53 -8.91 18.39
N SER A 150 -13.56 -8.31 19.57
CA SER A 150 -14.50 -8.58 20.66
C SER A 150 -14.65 -7.36 21.57
N ALA A 151 -15.33 -7.53 22.71
CA ALA A 151 -15.37 -6.50 23.76
C ALA A 151 -14.02 -6.31 24.49
N LEU A 152 -13.08 -7.25 24.31
CA LEU A 152 -11.81 -7.31 25.05
C LEU A 152 -10.57 -7.29 24.12
N THR A 153 -10.74 -7.55 22.83
CA THR A 153 -9.63 -7.58 21.87
C THR A 153 -9.90 -6.73 20.64
N ALA A 154 -8.82 -6.20 20.06
CA ALA A 154 -8.82 -5.46 18.82
C ALA A 154 -7.54 -5.76 18.05
N VAL A 155 -7.65 -5.75 16.73
CA VAL A 155 -6.53 -6.00 15.81
C VAL A 155 -6.07 -4.67 15.25
N PHE A 156 -4.85 -4.29 15.60
CA PHE A 156 -4.17 -3.18 14.92
C PHE A 156 -3.55 -3.70 13.64
N PHE A 157 -3.77 -3.02 12.52
CA PHE A 157 -3.20 -3.39 11.24
C PHE A 157 -2.72 -2.18 10.46
N GLU A 158 -1.83 -2.46 9.51
CA GLU A 158 -1.39 -1.49 8.52
C GLU A 158 -1.48 -2.07 7.12
N VAL A 159 -1.68 -1.17 6.15
CA VAL A 159 -1.47 -1.44 4.74
C VAL A 159 -0.68 -0.29 4.11
N TRP A 160 0.33 -0.62 3.32
CA TRP A 160 1.16 0.34 2.61
C TRP A 160 0.96 0.19 1.12
N LEU A 161 0.75 1.32 0.47
CA LEU A 161 0.25 1.44 -0.89
C LEU A 161 1.32 2.13 -1.73
N PRO A 162 2.20 1.37 -2.44
CA PRO A 162 3.28 1.95 -3.24
C PRO A 162 2.77 2.64 -4.50
N LEU A 163 3.39 3.77 -4.82
CA LEU A 163 3.08 4.59 -5.99
C LEU A 163 4.25 4.56 -6.98
N ALA A 164 3.91 4.74 -8.25
CA ALA A 164 4.84 4.91 -9.35
C ALA A 164 5.68 6.17 -9.16
N SER A 165 6.92 6.14 -9.65
CA SER A 165 7.85 7.27 -9.56
C SER A 165 7.30 8.46 -10.33
N ASP A 166 7.54 9.69 -9.87
CA ASP A 166 7.39 10.86 -10.74
C ASP A 166 8.79 11.50 -10.93
N PRO A 167 9.41 11.34 -12.10
CA PRO A 167 10.71 11.94 -12.41
C PRO A 167 10.77 13.47 -12.28
N SER A 168 9.62 14.16 -12.34
CA SER A 168 9.58 15.62 -12.18
C SER A 168 9.65 16.08 -10.73
N ILE A 169 9.39 15.18 -9.77
CA ILE A 169 9.41 15.48 -8.33
C ILE A 169 10.76 15.03 -7.77
N PRO A 170 11.54 15.90 -7.09
CA PRO A 170 12.79 15.50 -6.46
C PRO A 170 12.60 14.40 -5.42
N LEU A 171 13.62 13.54 -5.25
CA LEU A 171 13.62 12.55 -4.17
C LEU A 171 13.63 13.26 -2.81
N ALA A 172 13.01 12.63 -1.82
CA ALA A 172 12.97 13.11 -0.44
C ALA A 172 14.39 13.40 0.07
N ALA A 173 14.57 14.53 0.75
CA ALA A 173 15.85 14.84 1.38
C ALA A 173 16.21 13.76 2.41
N LEU A 174 17.49 13.43 2.52
CA LEU A 174 17.94 12.50 3.54
C LEU A 174 17.70 13.13 4.92
N ASN A 175 16.77 12.55 5.67
CA ASN A 175 16.45 13.01 7.00
C ASN A 175 17.22 12.19 8.04
N SER A 176 17.94 12.84 8.95
CA SER A 176 18.69 12.16 10.00
C SER A 176 17.79 11.35 10.95
N SER A 177 16.49 11.67 11.02
CA SER A 177 15.51 10.88 11.79
C SER A 177 14.97 9.64 11.08
N ASP A 178 15.31 9.43 9.79
CA ASP A 178 14.93 8.23 9.04
C ASP A 178 15.85 7.03 9.37
N TYR A 179 16.89 7.26 10.16
CA TYR A 179 17.88 6.25 10.46
C TYR A 179 17.62 5.57 11.81
N PRO A 180 17.86 4.25 11.89
CA PRO A 180 17.52 3.46 13.06
C PRO A 180 18.33 3.99 14.23
N THR A 181 17.74 4.12 15.42
CA THR A 181 18.49 4.55 16.62
C THR A 181 18.97 3.37 17.45
N ASP A 182 18.34 2.21 17.30
CA ASP A 182 18.58 1.07 18.18
C ASP A 182 19.07 -0.18 17.42
N SER A 183 18.38 -0.59 16.35
CA SER A 183 18.65 -1.86 15.66
C SER A 183 19.85 -1.79 14.70
N THR A 184 20.10 -0.63 14.11
CA THR A 184 21.25 -0.34 13.21
C THR A 184 21.62 1.14 13.32
N PRO A 185 22.11 1.62 14.49
CA PRO A 185 22.37 3.02 14.73
C PRO A 185 23.34 3.57 13.68
N ILE A 186 22.83 4.39 12.76
CA ILE A 186 23.68 5.15 11.86
C ILE A 186 23.50 6.65 12.05
N VAL A 187 24.62 7.35 12.03
CA VAL A 187 24.64 8.81 12.00
C VAL A 187 25.16 9.22 10.65
N LEU A 188 24.46 10.13 9.99
CA LEU A 188 24.89 10.69 8.72
C LEU A 188 25.59 12.04 8.88
N GLY A 189 26.63 12.26 8.09
CA GLY A 189 27.20 13.57 7.82
C GLY A 189 26.24 14.41 6.96
N THR A 190 26.54 15.71 6.85
CA THR A 190 25.78 16.66 6.05
C THR A 190 25.78 16.35 4.54
N ASP A 191 26.70 15.52 4.10
CA ASP A 191 26.87 15.00 2.74
C ASP A 191 26.20 13.62 2.54
N GLY A 192 25.48 13.11 3.55
CA GLY A 192 24.83 11.81 3.51
C GLY A 192 25.77 10.61 3.72
N THR A 193 27.04 10.84 4.08
CA THR A 193 27.97 9.76 4.43
C THR A 193 27.68 9.20 5.83
N ILE A 194 27.88 7.89 6.03
CA ILE A 194 27.78 7.26 7.35
C ILE A 194 29.01 7.68 8.17
N VAL A 195 28.82 8.53 9.18
CA VAL A 195 29.89 8.95 10.11
C VAL A 195 29.97 8.06 11.35
N LYS A 196 28.89 7.34 11.67
CA LYS A 196 28.85 6.30 12.71
C LYS A 196 27.90 5.21 12.26
N GLY A 197 28.27 3.95 12.45
CA GLY A 197 27.45 2.80 12.07
C GLY A 197 28.10 1.47 12.42
N PRO A 198 27.40 0.35 12.22
CA PRO A 198 27.98 -0.99 12.29
C PRO A 198 29.24 -1.10 11.40
N PRO A 199 30.28 -1.86 11.82
CA PRO A 199 31.52 -2.01 11.05
C PRO A 199 31.30 -2.50 9.61
N SER A 200 30.28 -3.33 9.37
CA SER A 200 29.91 -3.80 8.03
C SER A 200 29.55 -2.65 7.09
N LEU A 201 28.72 -1.71 7.53
CA LEU A 201 28.32 -0.55 6.73
C LEU A 201 29.48 0.41 6.49
N LEU A 202 30.33 0.63 7.50
CA LEU A 202 31.52 1.47 7.37
C LEU A 202 32.54 0.87 6.40
N HIS A 203 32.73 -0.46 6.43
CA HIS A 203 33.59 -1.18 5.48
C HIS A 203 33.03 -1.17 4.06
N GLN A 204 31.71 -1.26 3.89
CA GLN A 204 31.08 -1.19 2.57
C GLN A 204 31.15 0.23 1.97
N GLN A 205 31.09 1.27 2.80
CA GLN A 205 31.31 2.66 2.40
C GLN A 205 32.77 2.89 1.97
N SER A 206 33.74 2.41 2.75
CA SER A 206 35.16 2.52 2.38
C SER A 206 35.54 1.68 1.16
N GLY A 207 34.83 0.57 0.93
CA GLY A 207 34.98 -0.30 -0.24
C GLY A 207 34.27 0.18 -1.51
N GLY A 208 33.60 1.35 -1.50
CA GLY A 208 32.91 1.91 -2.67
C GLY A 208 31.61 1.20 -3.07
N THR A 209 31.14 0.24 -2.27
CA THR A 209 29.88 -0.49 -2.49
C THR A 209 28.65 0.26 -1.95
N LEU A 210 28.87 1.29 -1.11
CA LEU A 210 27.86 2.31 -0.78
C LEU A 210 28.27 3.62 -1.44
N SER A 211 27.46 4.10 -2.39
CA SER A 211 27.69 5.43 -2.98
C SER A 211 27.30 6.50 -1.96
N ALA A 212 28.10 7.56 -1.86
CA ALA A 212 27.71 8.78 -1.16
C ALA A 212 26.38 9.28 -1.76
N ALA A 213 25.50 9.83 -0.92
CA ALA A 213 24.26 10.43 -1.41
C ALA A 213 24.57 11.36 -2.57
N GLN A 214 23.92 11.19 -3.72
CA GLN A 214 24.00 12.20 -4.76
C GLN A 214 23.39 13.47 -4.17
N SER A 215 24.26 14.41 -3.79
CA SER A 215 23.85 15.72 -3.33
C SER A 215 23.00 16.35 -4.44
N SER A 216 21.70 16.45 -4.22
CA SER A 216 20.96 17.48 -4.93
C SER A 216 21.43 18.79 -4.32
N THR A 217 22.00 19.65 -5.16
CA THR A 217 22.36 21.01 -4.81
C THR A 217 21.15 21.69 -4.16
N PRO A 218 21.33 22.47 -3.07
CA PRO A 218 20.23 23.18 -2.46
C PRO A 218 19.76 24.24 -3.45
N ALA A 219 18.65 24.01 -4.13
CA ALA A 219 17.91 25.08 -4.77
C ALA A 219 17.44 26.00 -3.64
N THR A 220 17.93 27.24 -3.66
CA THR A 220 17.53 28.31 -2.74
C THR A 220 16.04 28.58 -2.93
N ILE A 221 15.21 27.86 -2.19
CA ILE A 221 13.78 28.11 -2.05
C ILE A 221 13.54 28.17 -0.55
N GLY A 222 13.00 29.30 -0.09
CA GLY A 222 12.88 29.66 1.31
C GLY A 222 12.26 28.55 2.16
N THR A 223 12.72 28.51 3.41
CA THR A 223 12.13 27.82 4.56
C THR A 223 10.66 27.42 4.37
N ALA A 224 10.46 26.23 3.82
CA ALA A 224 9.18 25.53 3.85
C ALA A 224 9.46 24.19 4.52
N SER A 225 9.42 24.20 5.85
CA SER A 225 9.11 22.98 6.60
C SER A 225 7.77 22.49 6.05
N ALA A 226 7.78 21.47 5.20
CA ALA A 226 6.56 20.80 4.79
C ALA A 226 5.90 20.24 6.05
N PRO A 227 4.66 20.64 6.40
CA PRO A 227 3.99 20.05 7.55
C PRO A 227 3.67 18.59 7.21
N LEU A 228 4.25 17.67 7.98
CA LEU A 228 3.81 16.28 8.03
C LEU A 228 2.37 16.27 8.59
N LEU A 229 1.39 16.23 7.70
CA LEU A 229 -0.03 16.18 8.04
C LEU A 229 -0.41 14.75 8.41
N SER A 230 -0.35 14.44 9.70
CA SER A 230 -1.00 13.24 10.26
C SER A 230 -2.46 13.58 10.55
N VAL A 231 -3.39 13.03 9.76
CA VAL A 231 -4.83 13.29 9.89
C VAL A 231 -5.44 12.18 10.75
N HIS A 232 -6.11 12.58 11.83
CA HIS A 232 -6.79 11.70 12.78
C HIS A 232 -8.31 11.89 12.67
N ALA A 233 -9.08 10.80 12.64
CA ALA A 233 -10.55 10.85 12.66
C ALA A 233 -11.09 10.34 14.01
N ALA A 234 -11.96 11.13 14.65
CA ALA A 234 -12.69 10.73 15.87
C ALA A 234 -13.91 9.84 15.51
N ALA A 235 -14.19 8.84 16.34
CA ALA A 235 -15.23 7.83 16.14
C ALA A 235 -16.67 8.40 16.32
N PRO A 236 -17.67 7.95 15.53
CA PRO A 236 -19.07 8.15 15.87
C PRO A 236 -19.65 6.96 16.65
N ASP A 237 -20.48 7.26 17.64
CA ASP A 237 -21.22 6.31 18.47
C ASP A 237 -22.33 5.56 17.72
N ASN A 238 -22.46 4.27 18.07
CA ASN A 238 -23.64 3.39 17.95
C ASN A 238 -24.41 3.33 16.61
N LEU A 239 -24.04 2.37 15.75
CA LEU A 239 -24.99 1.77 14.79
C LEU A 239 -24.79 0.25 14.66
N LYS A 240 -25.88 -0.50 14.82
CA LYS A 240 -25.93 -1.97 14.63
C LYS A 240 -25.82 -2.33 13.14
N PRO A 241 -25.00 -3.32 12.75
CA PRO A 241 -24.84 -3.71 11.35
C PRO A 241 -25.98 -4.60 10.84
N VAL A 242 -26.38 -4.37 9.58
CA VAL A 242 -27.31 -5.21 8.81
C VAL A 242 -26.49 -6.15 7.91
N PRO A 243 -26.83 -7.44 7.78
CA PRO A 243 -26.03 -8.38 6.97
C PRO A 243 -26.22 -8.14 5.48
N ARG A 244 -25.12 -8.12 4.71
CA ARG A 244 -25.16 -8.27 3.24
C ARG A 244 -24.25 -9.42 2.80
N THR A 245 -24.74 -10.19 1.85
CA THR A 245 -24.09 -11.36 1.24
C THR A 245 -22.98 -10.93 0.27
N PRO A 246 -21.80 -11.59 0.28
CA PRO A 246 -20.69 -11.22 -0.59
C PRO A 246 -20.90 -11.68 -2.04
N ILE A 247 -20.57 -10.80 -2.99
CA ILE A 247 -20.56 -11.08 -4.44
C ILE A 247 -19.20 -11.70 -4.80
N SER A 248 -19.21 -12.89 -5.40
CA SER A 248 -18.02 -13.63 -5.84
C SER A 248 -17.39 -12.99 -7.08
N ARG A 249 -16.12 -12.56 -7.00
CA ARG A 249 -15.31 -12.11 -8.15
C ARG A 249 -14.81 -13.32 -8.95
N ARG A 250 -15.12 -13.36 -10.25
CA ARG A 250 -14.66 -14.38 -11.20
C ARG A 250 -13.36 -13.88 -11.85
N LEU A 251 -12.24 -14.55 -11.57
CA LEU A 251 -10.96 -14.29 -12.24
C LEU A 251 -11.06 -14.59 -13.74
N LEU A 252 -10.75 -13.59 -14.59
CA LEU A 252 -10.59 -13.75 -16.02
C LEU A 252 -9.28 -14.51 -16.30
N LYS A 253 -9.39 -15.77 -16.74
CA LYS A 253 -8.25 -16.55 -17.24
C LYS A 253 -7.93 -16.11 -18.67
N HIS A 254 -6.82 -15.43 -18.88
CA HIS A 254 -6.25 -15.28 -20.22
C HIS A 254 -5.57 -16.58 -20.65
N TYR A 255 -6.23 -17.33 -21.54
CA TYR A 255 -5.64 -18.50 -22.21
C TYR A 255 -5.30 -18.12 -23.65
N LYS A 256 -4.01 -17.87 -23.94
CA LYS A 256 -3.54 -17.72 -25.33
C LYS A 256 -3.54 -19.09 -26.02
N ARG A 257 -4.46 -19.29 -26.96
CA ARG A 257 -4.58 -20.51 -27.77
C ARG A 257 -3.72 -20.35 -29.03
N HIS A 258 -2.55 -20.99 -29.08
CA HIS A 258 -1.77 -21.07 -30.32
C HIS A 258 -2.49 -21.96 -31.34
N LYS A 259 -2.86 -21.40 -32.50
CA LYS A 259 -3.37 -22.15 -33.66
C LYS A 259 -2.20 -22.88 -34.34
N VAL A 260 -2.25 -24.21 -34.36
CA VAL A 260 -1.40 -25.05 -35.20
C VAL A 260 -1.99 -25.08 -36.61
N HIS A 261 -1.22 -24.64 -37.61
CA HIS A 261 -1.53 -24.89 -39.02
C HIS A 261 -0.97 -26.26 -39.43
N ASN A 262 -1.86 -27.09 -39.96
CA ASN A 262 -1.57 -28.45 -40.41
C ASN A 262 -1.42 -28.39 -41.94
N HIS A 263 -0.26 -28.76 -42.47
CA HIS A 263 -0.09 -29.12 -43.89
C HIS A 263 0.74 -30.40 -43.98
N LYS A 264 0.13 -31.42 -44.60
CA LYS A 264 0.74 -32.71 -44.95
C LYS A 264 1.62 -32.54 -46.19
N HIS A 265 2.77 -33.23 -46.25
CA HIS A 265 3.06 -34.27 -47.26
C HIS A 265 4.47 -34.92 -47.08
N HIS A 266 4.46 -36.27 -47.07
CA HIS A 266 5.44 -37.25 -47.55
C HIS A 266 6.98 -37.08 -47.35
N LYS A 267 7.60 -38.00 -46.58
CA LYS A 267 8.33 -39.20 -47.08
C LYS A 267 9.03 -39.97 -45.95
N HIS A 268 9.21 -41.27 -46.19
CA HIS A 268 9.81 -42.30 -45.33
C HIS A 268 11.18 -41.94 -44.75
N HIS A 269 11.40 -42.26 -43.46
CA HIS A 269 12.55 -43.03 -42.97
C HIS A 269 12.25 -43.55 -41.55
N LYS A 270 12.41 -44.86 -41.34
CA LYS A 270 12.34 -45.53 -40.03
C LYS A 270 13.58 -45.13 -39.22
N HIS A 271 13.41 -44.35 -38.16
CA HIS A 271 14.40 -44.23 -37.09
C HIS A 271 13.74 -44.46 -35.73
N HIS A 272 14.48 -45.15 -34.87
CA HIS A 272 14.11 -45.58 -33.53
C HIS A 272 13.37 -44.50 -32.73
N LYS A 273 12.15 -44.82 -32.33
CA LYS A 273 11.34 -43.98 -31.44
C LYS A 273 11.88 -44.10 -30.01
N GLN A 274 12.83 -43.23 -29.65
CA GLN A 274 13.05 -42.92 -28.23
C GLN A 274 11.81 -42.18 -27.74
N HIS A 275 10.95 -42.89 -27.03
CA HIS A 275 9.90 -42.30 -26.22
C HIS A 275 10.55 -41.56 -25.04
N ARG A 276 10.84 -40.27 -25.20
CA ARG A 276 11.03 -39.34 -24.08
C ARG A 276 10.35 -38.01 -24.40
N ASP A 277 9.04 -38.07 -24.62
CA ASP A 277 8.20 -36.88 -24.51
C ASP A 277 7.89 -36.65 -23.02
N HIS A 278 8.92 -36.30 -22.26
CA HIS A 278 8.68 -35.60 -20.99
C HIS A 278 8.28 -34.18 -21.38
N HIS A 279 6.98 -33.89 -21.38
CA HIS A 279 6.49 -32.53 -21.31
C HIS A 279 6.93 -31.94 -19.96
N SER A 280 8.17 -31.49 -19.85
CA SER A 280 8.58 -30.60 -18.76
C SER A 280 7.84 -29.29 -19.02
N ALA A 281 6.83 -28.99 -18.22
CA ALA A 281 6.25 -27.65 -18.19
C ALA A 281 7.40 -26.65 -17.95
N GLU A 282 7.44 -25.59 -18.74
CA GLU A 282 8.41 -24.50 -18.56
C GLU A 282 8.24 -23.94 -17.14
N GLY A 283 9.36 -23.79 -16.43
CA GLY A 283 9.34 -23.27 -15.06
C GLY A 283 8.80 -21.85 -15.04
N ILE A 284 7.93 -21.53 -14.08
CA ILE A 284 7.46 -20.16 -13.86
C ILE A 284 8.62 -19.37 -13.26
N SER A 285 8.95 -18.20 -13.84
CA SER A 285 10.01 -17.35 -13.29
C SER A 285 9.61 -16.77 -11.93
N GLY A 286 10.58 -16.37 -11.11
CA GLY A 286 10.28 -15.66 -9.86
C GLY A 286 9.47 -14.38 -10.10
N ASP A 287 9.76 -13.69 -11.20
CA ASP A 287 9.04 -12.49 -11.61
C ASP A 287 7.57 -12.78 -11.92
N ASP A 288 7.27 -13.86 -12.63
CA ASP A 288 5.90 -14.29 -12.89
C ASP A 288 5.17 -14.71 -11.60
N VAL A 289 5.88 -15.41 -10.70
CA VAL A 289 5.36 -15.80 -9.38
C VAL A 289 4.98 -14.58 -8.56
N PHE A 290 5.83 -13.57 -8.49
CA PHE A 290 5.59 -12.36 -7.71
C PHE A 290 4.80 -11.27 -8.46
N GLY A 291 4.61 -11.42 -9.77
CA GLY A 291 3.96 -10.41 -10.61
C GLY A 291 4.84 -9.17 -10.83
N THR A 292 6.16 -9.33 -10.76
CA THR A 292 7.11 -8.26 -11.07
C THR A 292 7.42 -8.27 -12.56
N ALA A 293 7.62 -7.08 -13.14
CA ALA A 293 8.13 -6.90 -14.49
C ALA A 293 9.33 -5.94 -14.43
N PRO A 294 10.31 -6.04 -15.34
CA PRO A 294 11.52 -5.22 -15.32
C PRO A 294 11.28 -3.70 -15.36
N ASP A 295 10.13 -3.26 -15.88
CA ASP A 295 9.71 -1.86 -16.03
C ASP A 295 8.66 -1.42 -15.01
N PHE A 296 8.36 -2.26 -14.02
CA PHE A 296 7.34 -1.97 -13.03
C PHE A 296 7.82 -0.99 -11.95
N ASP A 297 7.20 0.18 -11.85
CA ASP A 297 7.58 1.23 -10.88
C ASP A 297 6.50 1.58 -9.84
N GLY A 298 5.24 1.10 -10.00
CA GLY A 298 4.06 1.46 -9.19
C GLY A 298 3.61 0.44 -8.15
N TRP A 299 2.30 0.16 -8.02
CA TRP A 299 1.75 -1.03 -7.34
C TRP A 299 1.48 -2.21 -8.30
N ASN A 300 2.04 -3.40 -8.04
CA ASN A 300 2.04 -4.52 -8.98
C ASN A 300 0.68 -5.25 -9.12
N GLY A 301 -0.41 -4.63 -8.66
CA GLY A 301 -1.76 -5.21 -8.67
C GLY A 301 -1.97 -6.33 -7.65
N ARG A 302 -1.03 -6.56 -6.72
CA ARG A 302 -1.10 -7.65 -5.74
C ARG A 302 -0.96 -7.15 -4.31
N LEU A 303 -1.74 -7.75 -3.41
CA LEU A 303 -1.58 -7.63 -1.97
C LEU A 303 -0.68 -8.75 -1.46
N LEU A 304 0.37 -8.42 -0.72
CA LEU A 304 1.08 -9.36 0.13
C LEU A 304 0.75 -9.07 1.61
N PHE A 305 0.03 -9.99 2.25
CA PHE A 305 -0.21 -9.92 3.69
C PHE A 305 0.89 -10.70 4.42
N ILE A 306 1.62 -10.01 5.28
CA ILE A 306 2.72 -10.57 6.05
C ILE A 306 2.21 -11.01 7.42
N GLY A 307 2.44 -12.28 7.73
CA GLY A 307 2.09 -12.88 9.01
C GLY A 307 3.12 -12.56 10.10
N ASN A 308 2.79 -12.96 11.32
CA ASN A 308 3.69 -12.85 12.47
C ASN A 308 4.43 -14.16 12.73
N GLY A 309 5.64 -14.07 13.28
CA GLY A 309 6.42 -15.21 13.77
C GLY A 309 6.36 -15.35 15.29
N GLY A 310 6.40 -16.59 15.80
CA GLY A 310 6.37 -16.85 17.25
C GLY A 310 5.12 -16.28 17.92
N GLN A 311 5.29 -15.67 19.10
CA GLN A 311 4.19 -15.05 19.85
C GLN A 311 4.08 -13.54 19.61
N ARG A 312 4.76 -13.02 18.57
CA ARG A 312 4.86 -11.59 18.30
C ARG A 312 3.48 -10.99 18.05
N GLY A 313 3.14 -9.98 18.83
CA GLY A 313 1.95 -9.15 18.66
C GLY A 313 2.34 -7.76 18.17
N PHE A 314 2.86 -7.64 16.96
CA PHE A 314 3.25 -6.34 16.42
C PHE A 314 3.25 -6.40 14.89
N VAL A 315 2.95 -5.29 14.22
CA VAL A 315 2.98 -5.25 12.74
C VAL A 315 4.42 -5.55 12.26
N PRO A 316 4.64 -6.46 11.29
CA PRO A 316 5.96 -6.83 10.80
C PRO A 316 6.55 -5.75 9.87
N LEU A 317 6.82 -4.55 10.41
CA LEU A 317 7.17 -3.35 9.64
C LEU A 317 8.40 -3.54 8.73
N THR A 318 9.44 -4.24 9.20
CA THR A 318 10.65 -4.53 8.40
C THR A 318 10.29 -5.31 7.14
N ASP A 319 9.47 -6.35 7.28
CA ASP A 319 9.06 -7.20 6.17
C ASP A 319 8.17 -6.43 5.18
N LEU A 320 7.33 -5.51 5.68
CA LEU A 320 6.52 -4.61 4.83
C LEU A 320 7.44 -3.75 3.95
N LYS A 321 8.44 -3.08 4.54
CA LYS A 321 9.44 -2.26 3.80
C LYS A 321 10.10 -3.08 2.71
N GLN A 322 10.56 -4.27 3.06
CA GLN A 322 11.28 -5.17 2.16
C GLN A 322 10.43 -5.62 0.97
N ALA A 323 9.24 -6.15 1.23
CA ALA A 323 8.38 -6.69 0.18
C ALA A 323 7.86 -5.59 -0.75
N MET A 324 7.53 -4.42 -0.20
CA MET A 324 7.11 -3.25 -0.99
C MET A 324 8.26 -2.72 -1.84
N SER A 325 9.47 -2.61 -1.29
CA SER A 325 10.65 -2.12 -2.01
C SER A 325 11.00 -3.00 -3.21
N ARG A 326 11.05 -4.33 -3.01
CA ARG A 326 11.51 -5.28 -4.03
C ARG A 326 10.46 -5.59 -5.08
N HIS A 327 9.23 -5.84 -4.65
CA HIS A 327 8.21 -6.41 -5.53
C HIS A 327 7.04 -5.46 -5.79
N ARG A 328 7.00 -4.33 -5.10
CA ARG A 328 5.95 -3.34 -5.26
C ARG A 328 4.55 -3.88 -4.99
N PHE A 329 4.46 -4.83 -4.07
CA PHE A 329 3.18 -5.22 -3.48
C PHE A 329 2.57 -4.05 -2.72
N ALA A 330 1.25 -3.96 -2.73
CA ALA A 330 0.58 -3.39 -1.58
C ALA A 330 0.83 -4.38 -0.43
N VAL A 331 1.46 -3.92 0.64
CA VAL A 331 1.86 -4.80 1.75
C VAL A 331 0.98 -4.53 2.94
N ALA A 332 0.58 -5.58 3.66
CA ALA A 332 -0.21 -5.44 4.87
C ALA A 332 0.29 -6.34 5.98
N GLY A 333 0.03 -5.96 7.21
CA GLY A 333 0.36 -6.75 8.40
C GLY A 333 -0.50 -6.34 9.58
N SER A 334 -0.49 -7.14 10.64
CA SER A 334 -1.26 -6.84 11.85
C SER A 334 -0.48 -7.21 13.11
N ASN A 335 -0.95 -6.74 14.27
CA ASN A 335 -0.45 -7.17 15.57
C ASN A 335 -0.98 -8.55 16.01
N ALA A 336 -1.62 -9.32 15.13
CA ALA A 336 -2.25 -10.61 15.46
C ALA A 336 -3.31 -10.57 16.59
N GLY A 337 -3.81 -9.38 16.96
CA GLY A 337 -4.85 -9.18 17.98
C GLY A 337 -4.35 -8.87 19.39
N HIS A 338 -3.05 -8.66 19.58
CA HIS A 338 -2.47 -8.26 20.86
C HIS A 338 -1.18 -7.49 20.64
N PHE A 339 -0.67 -6.85 21.70
CA PHE A 339 0.66 -6.25 21.70
C PHE A 339 1.60 -7.05 22.58
N SER A 340 2.69 -7.56 22.01
CA SER A 340 3.70 -8.33 22.77
C SER A 340 5.04 -8.46 22.04
N ALA A 341 6.09 -8.69 22.83
CA ALA A 341 7.36 -9.18 22.33
C ALA A 341 7.23 -10.65 21.84
N PRO A 342 8.12 -11.15 20.96
CA PRO A 342 7.95 -12.46 20.31
C PRO A 342 7.96 -13.69 21.22
N ALA A 343 8.50 -13.56 22.43
CA ALA A 343 8.58 -14.63 23.42
C ALA A 343 7.56 -14.47 24.56
N ASP A 344 6.75 -13.40 24.56
CA ASP A 344 5.75 -13.17 25.59
C ASP A 344 4.41 -13.83 25.23
N THR A 345 3.86 -14.58 26.19
CA THR A 345 2.58 -15.30 26.10
C THR A 345 1.54 -14.79 27.09
N LYS A 346 1.84 -13.77 27.90
CA LYS A 346 0.92 -13.22 28.91
C LYS A 346 -0.36 -12.67 28.30
N TRP A 347 -0.32 -12.25 27.03
CA TRP A 347 -1.49 -11.80 26.27
C TRP A 347 -2.62 -12.85 26.20
N ALA A 348 -2.27 -14.14 26.29
CA ALA A 348 -3.21 -15.25 26.28
C ALA A 348 -3.81 -15.54 27.66
N LEU A 349 -3.35 -14.86 28.71
CA LEU A 349 -3.80 -15.07 30.09
C LEU A 349 -4.84 -14.02 30.48
N GLY A 350 -5.88 -14.44 31.19
CA GLY A 350 -6.92 -13.56 31.74
C GLY A 350 -8.22 -13.54 30.94
N PRO A 351 -9.12 -12.60 31.25
CA PRO A 351 -10.48 -12.57 30.69
C PRO A 351 -10.55 -12.51 29.15
N GLN A 352 -9.55 -11.88 28.52
CA GLN A 352 -9.43 -11.75 27.08
C GLN A 352 -8.83 -12.98 26.39
N GLY A 353 -8.27 -13.94 27.14
CA GLY A 353 -7.40 -14.98 26.61
C GLY A 353 -8.01 -15.83 25.50
N ALA A 354 -9.30 -16.18 25.62
CA ALA A 354 -10.01 -16.94 24.60
C ALA A 354 -10.17 -16.15 23.28
N ASP A 355 -10.47 -14.86 23.38
CA ASP A 355 -10.57 -13.99 22.21
C ASP A 355 -9.20 -13.72 21.59
N ALA A 356 -8.19 -13.47 22.41
CA ALA A 356 -6.82 -13.22 21.96
C ALA A 356 -6.24 -14.44 21.25
N ALA A 357 -6.46 -15.65 21.78
CA ALA A 357 -6.06 -16.90 21.13
C ALA A 357 -6.78 -17.11 19.79
N ARG A 358 -8.06 -16.73 19.69
CA ARG A 358 -8.81 -16.78 18.43
C ARG A 358 -8.29 -15.77 17.41
N ASP A 359 -7.93 -14.56 17.86
CA ASP A 359 -7.29 -13.55 17.01
C ASP A 359 -5.96 -14.04 16.47
N TRP A 360 -5.05 -14.46 17.35
CA TRP A 360 -3.72 -14.91 16.99
C TRP A 360 -3.73 -16.13 16.07
N SER A 361 -4.65 -17.08 16.30
CA SER A 361 -4.73 -18.31 15.49
C SER A 361 -5.28 -18.10 14.08
N SER A 362 -6.20 -17.15 13.87
CA SER A 362 -6.88 -17.01 12.57
C SER A 362 -7.61 -15.68 12.33
N ARG A 363 -8.34 -15.17 13.34
CA ARG A 363 -9.27 -14.06 13.13
C ARG A 363 -8.55 -12.77 12.74
N ALA A 364 -7.40 -12.46 13.36
CA ALA A 364 -6.68 -11.22 13.11
C ALA A 364 -6.20 -11.08 11.66
N VAL A 365 -5.54 -12.12 11.13
CA VAL A 365 -5.07 -12.14 9.74
C VAL A 365 -6.24 -12.01 8.78
N HIS A 366 -7.35 -12.71 9.05
CA HIS A 366 -8.52 -12.66 8.19
C HIS A 366 -9.13 -11.25 8.12
N VAL A 367 -9.44 -10.64 9.28
CA VAL A 367 -10.12 -9.33 9.34
C VAL A 367 -9.24 -8.22 8.79
N ALA A 368 -7.95 -8.23 9.13
CA ALA A 368 -6.98 -7.25 8.64
C ALA A 368 -6.77 -7.36 7.13
N ARG A 369 -6.72 -8.59 6.57
CA ARG A 369 -6.64 -8.79 5.11
C ARG A 369 -7.87 -8.24 4.41
N GLN A 370 -9.07 -8.50 4.92
CA GLN A 370 -10.31 -7.98 4.31
C GLN A 370 -10.31 -6.45 4.30
N ALA A 371 -9.99 -5.81 5.44
CA ALA A 371 -9.88 -4.37 5.52
C ALA A 371 -8.80 -3.81 4.57
N SER A 372 -7.65 -4.49 4.46
CA SER A 372 -6.57 -4.11 3.54
C SER A 372 -7.01 -4.12 2.07
N LEU A 373 -7.80 -5.11 1.66
CA LEU A 373 -8.36 -5.15 0.30
C LEU A 373 -9.33 -4.00 0.04
N GLU A 374 -10.15 -3.63 1.03
CA GLU A 374 -11.05 -2.48 0.91
C GLU A 374 -10.28 -1.16 0.83
N VAL A 375 -9.19 -1.02 1.59
CA VAL A 375 -8.30 0.16 1.49
C VAL A 375 -7.68 0.24 0.09
N ILE A 376 -7.19 -0.88 -0.44
CA ILE A 376 -6.62 -0.98 -1.79
C ILE A 376 -7.65 -0.58 -2.85
N ASP A 377 -8.86 -1.15 -2.80
CA ASP A 377 -9.95 -0.83 -3.72
C ASP A 377 -10.33 0.66 -3.65
N LEU A 378 -10.28 1.29 -2.48
CA LEU A 378 -10.58 2.71 -2.30
C LEU A 378 -9.45 3.64 -2.75
N PHE A 379 -8.20 3.19 -2.66
CA PHE A 379 -7.04 3.99 -3.02
C PHE A 379 -6.74 3.94 -4.52
N TYR A 380 -6.63 2.73 -5.08
CA TYR A 380 -6.33 2.52 -6.50
C TYR A 380 -7.57 2.41 -7.39
N GLY A 381 -8.76 2.23 -6.80
CA GLY A 381 -10.02 2.07 -7.53
C GLY A 381 -10.44 0.61 -7.66
N SER A 382 -11.76 0.38 -7.80
CA SER A 382 -12.39 -0.94 -7.72
C SER A 382 -12.13 -1.88 -8.92
N THR A 383 -11.40 -1.42 -9.93
CA THR A 383 -10.98 -2.20 -11.10
C THR A 383 -9.48 -2.47 -11.12
N ALA A 384 -8.75 -1.96 -10.13
CA ALA A 384 -7.30 -2.05 -10.05
C ALA A 384 -6.83 -3.41 -9.49
#